data_AF-A0A6A6BXN0-F1
#
_entry.id   AF-A0A6A6BXN0-F1
#
_cell.length_a   1.000
_cell.length_b   1.000
_cell.length_c   1.000
_cell.angle_alpha   90.00
_cell.angle_beta   90.00
_cell.angle_gamma   90.00
#
_symmetry.space_group_name_H-M   'P 1'
#
loop_
_entity.id
_entity.type
_entity.pdbx_description
1 polymer ?
#
loop_
_entity_poly.entity_id
_entity_poly.type
_entity_poly.pdbx_seq_one_letter_code
_entity_poly.pdbx_strand_id
1 'polypeptide(L)'
;MGKLQHEDTSWVQEYLPDWQNAIYTVDNTSATLSTPRNKGRKANPYLLYISQHYHDPPSVIAFLHSHRAGFPGGWHTDAPGVDNVIAIKTLNLDFVQRNGYVNMRCQWEPGCPDWVQRLRSADSDDPENLERHMPEGWRELFGESSEVPDVIATPCCAQFAVSREQVLERPLEEYEWYHKWLMDTDMSDGLSGRIFEYLWHIIFGKDPVY
;
A
#
# COMPACT_ATOMS: atom_id res chain seq x y z
N MET A 1 -1.99 -7.44 -6.33
CA MET A 1 -2.47 -7.94 -5.01
C MET A 1 -1.41 -8.84 -4.39
N GLY A 2 -1.32 -8.89 -3.07
CA GLY A 2 -0.60 -9.95 -2.34
C GLY A 2 -1.59 -10.90 -1.69
N LYS A 3 -1.31 -12.20 -1.72
CA LYS A 3 -2.10 -13.24 -1.03
C LYS A 3 -1.21 -14.24 -0.29
N LEU A 4 -1.77 -14.83 0.75
CA LEU A 4 -1.26 -16.09 1.30
C LEU A 4 -1.74 -17.26 0.44
N GLN A 5 -1.00 -18.37 0.42
CA GLN A 5 -1.31 -19.51 -0.45
C GLN A 5 -2.74 -20.03 -0.28
N HIS A 6 -3.26 -19.98 0.95
CA HIS A 6 -4.59 -20.46 1.32
C HIS A 6 -5.74 -19.47 1.02
N GLU A 7 -5.43 -18.20 0.72
CA GLU A 7 -6.45 -17.19 0.44
C GLU A 7 -7.03 -17.38 -0.97
N ASP A 8 -8.35 -17.29 -1.08
CA ASP A 8 -9.03 -17.37 -2.38
C ASP A 8 -9.05 -16.01 -3.08
N THR A 9 -8.48 -15.98 -4.28
CA THR A 9 -8.46 -14.83 -5.18
C THR A 9 -9.03 -15.16 -6.56
N SER A 10 -9.71 -16.31 -6.72
CA SER A 10 -10.35 -16.72 -7.98
C SER A 10 -11.43 -15.72 -8.42
N TRP A 11 -12.05 -15.04 -7.45
CA TRP A 11 -13.03 -13.98 -7.67
C TRP A 11 -12.55 -12.85 -8.58
N VAL A 12 -11.23 -12.57 -8.63
CA VAL A 12 -10.70 -11.51 -9.49
C VAL A 12 -10.98 -11.84 -10.94
N GLN A 13 -10.66 -13.06 -11.38
CA GLN A 13 -10.90 -13.50 -12.74
C GLN A 13 -12.39 -13.68 -13.04
N GLU A 14 -13.17 -14.15 -12.05
CA GLU A 14 -14.62 -14.37 -12.21
C GLU A 14 -15.41 -13.05 -12.38
N TYR A 15 -15.09 -12.03 -11.58
CA TYR A 15 -15.92 -10.83 -11.48
C TYR A 15 -15.30 -9.57 -12.09
N LEU A 16 -13.99 -9.55 -12.33
CA LEU A 16 -13.25 -8.43 -12.93
C LEU A 16 -12.46 -8.87 -14.19
N PRO A 17 -13.09 -9.53 -15.17
CA PRO A 17 -12.39 -10.06 -16.35
C PRO A 17 -11.76 -8.98 -17.24
N ASP A 18 -12.26 -7.74 -17.17
CA ASP A 18 -11.75 -6.59 -17.92
C ASP A 18 -10.48 -6.00 -17.30
N TRP A 19 -10.11 -6.40 -16.08
CA TRP A 19 -8.90 -5.98 -15.41
C TRP A 19 -7.80 -7.02 -15.55
N GLN A 20 -6.64 -6.58 -16.05
CA GLN A 20 -5.41 -7.35 -15.89
C GLN A 20 -5.09 -7.50 -14.40
N ASN A 21 -4.53 -8.64 -14.00
CA ASN A 21 -4.22 -8.90 -12.61
C ASN A 21 -2.79 -9.46 -12.44
N ALA A 22 -2.16 -9.03 -11.34
CA ALA A 22 -0.91 -9.57 -10.84
C ALA A 22 -1.13 -9.92 -9.36
N ILE A 23 -1.20 -11.22 -9.06
CA ILE A 23 -1.51 -11.75 -7.73
C ILE A 23 -0.29 -12.52 -7.21
N TYR A 24 0.48 -11.89 -6.35
CA TYR A 24 1.70 -12.47 -5.77
C TYR A 24 1.36 -13.33 -4.56
N THR A 25 1.86 -14.57 -4.54
CA THR A 25 1.81 -15.41 -3.34
C THR A 25 3.02 -15.08 -2.46
N VAL A 26 2.77 -14.56 -1.26
CA VAL A 26 3.85 -13.97 -0.42
C VAL A 26 4.56 -15.00 0.48
N ASP A 27 3.90 -16.12 0.76
CA ASP A 27 4.35 -17.19 1.66
C ASP A 27 4.79 -18.48 0.92
N ASN A 28 4.87 -18.44 -0.42
CA ASN A 28 5.34 -19.55 -1.23
C ASN A 28 6.22 -19.04 -2.40
N THR A 29 7.54 -19.16 -2.23
CA THR A 29 8.54 -18.73 -3.24
C THR A 29 8.49 -19.55 -4.53
N SER A 30 7.89 -20.74 -4.50
CA SER A 30 7.76 -21.62 -5.68
C SER A 30 6.51 -21.32 -6.52
N ALA A 31 5.66 -20.38 -6.09
CA ALA A 31 4.53 -19.94 -6.90
C ALA A 31 5.01 -19.16 -8.14
N THR A 32 4.25 -19.21 -9.23
CA THR A 32 4.59 -18.54 -10.50
C THR A 32 4.85 -17.05 -10.33
N LEU A 33 4.03 -16.38 -9.52
CA LEU A 33 4.21 -15.00 -9.12
C LEU A 33 4.35 -14.97 -7.60
N SER A 34 5.59 -14.81 -7.13
CA SER A 34 5.95 -14.89 -5.71
C SER A 34 6.82 -13.70 -5.31
N THR A 35 6.82 -13.39 -4.01
CA THR A 35 7.80 -12.46 -3.44
C THR A 35 9.05 -13.22 -2.99
N PRO A 36 10.24 -12.60 -2.97
CA PRO A 36 11.47 -13.28 -2.52
C PRO A 36 11.41 -13.84 -1.10
N ARG A 37 10.65 -13.17 -0.22
CA ARG A 37 10.43 -13.55 1.18
C ARG A 37 9.12 -12.92 1.69
N ASN A 38 8.44 -13.58 2.62
CA ASN A 38 7.26 -13.02 3.30
C ASN A 38 7.68 -11.91 4.29
N LYS A 39 7.62 -10.65 3.85
CA LYS A 39 8.05 -9.45 4.59
C LYS A 39 7.31 -8.22 4.07
N GLY A 40 6.97 -7.27 4.95
CA GLY A 40 6.32 -6.00 4.61
C GLY A 40 4.85 -6.12 4.22
N ARG A 41 4.20 -7.26 4.46
CA ARG A 41 2.80 -7.53 4.07
C ARG A 41 2.51 -7.15 2.61
N LYS A 42 1.57 -6.22 2.40
CA LYS A 42 1.10 -5.76 1.08
C LYS A 42 2.14 -4.90 0.38
N ALA A 43 3.06 -4.28 1.12
CA ALA A 43 4.05 -3.38 0.54
C ALA A 43 5.00 -4.09 -0.42
N ASN A 44 5.42 -5.29 -0.07
CA ASN A 44 6.36 -6.08 -0.87
C ASN A 44 5.83 -6.41 -2.27
N PRO A 45 4.67 -7.08 -2.44
CA PRO A 45 4.15 -7.35 -3.78
C PRO A 45 3.76 -6.08 -4.54
N TYR A 46 3.46 -4.96 -3.86
CA TYR A 46 3.13 -3.71 -4.53
C TYR A 46 4.37 -3.03 -5.11
N LEU A 47 5.43 -2.87 -4.31
CA LEU A 47 6.71 -2.34 -4.76
C LEU A 47 7.31 -3.22 -5.86
N LEU A 48 7.27 -4.55 -5.68
CA LEU A 48 7.76 -5.49 -6.67
C LEU A 48 7.00 -5.38 -8.01
N TYR A 49 5.67 -5.24 -7.96
CA TYR A 49 4.87 -5.01 -9.16
C TYR A 49 5.25 -3.70 -9.87
N ILE A 50 5.36 -2.61 -9.11
CA ILE A 50 5.74 -1.30 -9.69
C ILE A 50 7.08 -1.41 -10.40
N SER A 51 8.11 -1.95 -9.73
CA SER A 51 9.44 -2.10 -10.32
C SER A 51 9.44 -2.99 -11.57
N GLN A 52 8.71 -4.12 -11.55
CA GLN A 52 8.66 -5.05 -12.69
C GLN A 52 7.93 -4.49 -13.91
N HIS A 53 7.01 -3.54 -13.72
CA HIS A 53 6.15 -3.01 -14.78
C HIS A 53 6.39 -1.51 -15.06
N TYR A 54 7.42 -0.91 -14.46
CA TYR A 54 7.64 0.54 -14.50
C TYR A 54 7.77 1.11 -15.92
N HIS A 55 8.38 0.37 -16.85
CA HIS A 55 8.59 0.85 -18.22
C HIS A 55 7.35 0.77 -19.13
N ASP A 56 6.31 0.03 -18.72
CA ASP A 56 5.03 -0.03 -19.44
C ASP A 56 3.88 -0.29 -18.45
N PRO A 57 3.58 0.65 -17.53
CA PRO A 57 2.52 0.45 -16.55
C PRO A 57 1.16 0.57 -17.24
N PRO A 58 0.10 -0.13 -16.81
CA PRO A 58 -1.28 0.16 -17.23
C PRO A 58 -1.67 1.62 -16.96
N SER A 59 -2.68 2.16 -17.66
CA SER A 59 -3.13 3.54 -17.45
C SER A 59 -3.57 3.84 -16.02
N VAL A 60 -4.21 2.87 -15.36
CA VAL A 60 -4.56 2.89 -13.94
C VAL A 60 -4.18 1.55 -13.32
N ILE A 61 -3.61 1.60 -12.12
CA ILE A 61 -3.26 0.43 -11.32
C ILE A 61 -4.07 0.50 -10.02
N ALA A 62 -4.79 -0.58 -9.68
CA ALA A 62 -5.50 -0.70 -8.43
C ALA A 62 -4.82 -1.73 -7.51
N PHE A 63 -4.43 -1.30 -6.32
CA PHE A 63 -3.78 -2.11 -5.31
C PHE A 63 -4.82 -2.51 -4.25
N LEU A 64 -5.14 -3.80 -4.21
CA LEU A 64 -6.21 -4.36 -3.37
C LEU A 64 -5.69 -5.42 -2.40
N HIS A 65 -6.44 -5.62 -1.33
CA HIS A 65 -6.34 -6.79 -0.46
C HIS A 65 -6.94 -8.03 -1.13
N SER A 66 -6.42 -9.22 -0.79
CA SER A 66 -6.86 -10.52 -1.31
C SER A 66 -8.32 -10.86 -1.03
N HIS A 67 -8.86 -10.43 0.11
CA HIS A 67 -10.24 -10.66 0.51
C HIS A 67 -11.23 -10.00 -0.47
N ARG A 68 -12.17 -10.78 -1.00
CA ARG A 68 -13.26 -10.23 -1.83
C ARG A 68 -14.21 -9.37 -1.01
N ALA A 69 -14.83 -9.97 0.01
CA ALA A 69 -15.91 -9.35 0.75
C ALA A 69 -16.10 -9.90 2.17
N GLY A 70 -16.96 -9.23 2.94
CA GLY A 70 -17.51 -9.71 4.21
C GLY A 70 -16.67 -9.35 5.45
N PHE A 71 -17.26 -9.48 6.63
CA PHE A 71 -16.59 -9.22 7.91
C PHE A 71 -16.18 -10.54 8.59
N PRO A 72 -15.00 -10.64 9.23
CA PRO A 72 -14.03 -9.56 9.39
C PRO A 72 -13.11 -9.36 8.18
N GLY A 73 -12.96 -10.31 7.25
CA GLY A 73 -11.86 -10.29 6.26
C GLY A 73 -11.75 -9.04 5.36
N GLY A 74 -12.86 -8.53 4.83
CA GLY A 74 -12.91 -7.39 3.92
C GLY A 74 -13.11 -6.03 4.58
N TRP A 75 -13.17 -5.94 5.91
CA TRP A 75 -13.58 -4.74 6.69
C TRP A 75 -12.94 -3.41 6.25
N HIS A 76 -11.78 -3.48 5.64
CA HIS A 76 -11.00 -2.38 5.06
C HIS A 76 -11.53 -1.88 3.70
N THR A 77 -12.71 -2.32 3.25
CA THR A 77 -13.36 -1.90 2.00
C THR A 77 -14.68 -1.19 2.30
N ASP A 78 -14.77 0.08 1.90
CA ASP A 78 -15.91 0.94 2.26
C ASP A 78 -17.07 0.87 1.25
N ALA A 79 -16.90 0.12 0.16
CA ALA A 79 -17.96 -0.10 -0.83
C ALA A 79 -19.14 -0.89 -0.21
N PRO A 80 -20.37 -0.75 -0.74
CA PRO A 80 -21.53 -1.50 -0.26
C PRO A 80 -21.27 -3.00 -0.14
N GLY A 81 -21.67 -3.59 0.99
CA GLY A 81 -21.42 -5.00 1.27
C GLY A 81 -19.96 -5.35 1.62
N VAL A 82 -19.11 -4.33 1.78
CA VAL A 82 -17.68 -4.50 2.07
C VAL A 82 -17.04 -5.34 0.98
N ASP A 83 -17.30 -5.02 -0.30
CA ASP A 83 -16.97 -5.88 -1.46
C ASP A 83 -16.04 -5.16 -2.46
N ASN A 84 -14.86 -5.73 -2.70
CA ASN A 84 -13.86 -5.22 -3.62
C ASN A 84 -14.29 -5.27 -5.10
N VAL A 85 -15.18 -6.19 -5.47
CA VAL A 85 -15.76 -6.21 -6.82
C VAL A 85 -16.57 -4.94 -7.05
N ILE A 86 -17.36 -4.52 -6.05
CA ILE A 86 -18.15 -3.29 -6.15
C ILE A 86 -17.21 -2.08 -6.16
N ALA A 87 -16.21 -2.06 -5.28
CA ALA A 87 -15.23 -0.98 -5.21
C ALA A 87 -14.55 -0.74 -6.58
N ILE A 88 -14.11 -1.80 -7.26
CA ILE A 88 -13.47 -1.68 -8.57
C ILE A 88 -14.46 -1.34 -9.68
N LYS A 89 -15.64 -1.96 -9.73
CA LYS A 89 -16.63 -1.68 -10.78
C LYS A 89 -17.18 -0.26 -10.72
N THR A 90 -17.12 0.38 -9.55
CA THR A 90 -17.57 1.75 -9.34
C THR A 90 -16.43 2.77 -9.27
N LEU A 91 -15.18 2.33 -9.43
CA LEU A 91 -14.01 3.21 -9.40
C LEU A 91 -14.06 4.20 -10.57
N ASN A 92 -14.06 5.49 -10.24
CA ASN A 92 -14.06 6.56 -11.24
C ASN A 92 -12.63 6.73 -11.81
N LEU A 93 -12.37 6.08 -12.95
CA LEU A 93 -11.05 6.10 -13.58
C LEU A 93 -10.62 7.51 -14.00
N ASP A 94 -11.54 8.36 -14.48
CA ASP A 94 -11.22 9.75 -14.83
C ASP A 94 -10.77 10.55 -13.60
N PHE A 95 -11.34 10.27 -12.43
CA PHE A 95 -10.90 10.89 -11.18
C PHE A 95 -9.51 10.40 -10.79
N VAL A 96 -9.20 9.11 -10.92
CA VAL A 96 -7.85 8.57 -10.64
C VAL A 96 -6.82 9.22 -11.58
N GLN A 97 -7.14 9.33 -12.87
CA GLN A 97 -6.30 9.99 -13.88
C GLN A 97 -6.02 11.45 -13.53
N ARG A 98 -7.06 12.23 -13.20
CA ARG A 98 -6.90 13.65 -12.85
C ARG A 98 -6.17 13.86 -11.52
N ASN A 99 -6.41 12.99 -10.55
CA ASN A 99 -5.92 13.17 -9.20
C ASN A 99 -4.57 12.47 -8.94
N GLY A 100 -4.12 11.61 -9.85
CA GLY A 100 -2.84 10.90 -9.74
C GLY A 100 -2.88 9.70 -8.80
N TYR A 101 -3.32 9.89 -7.55
CA TYR A 101 -3.44 8.88 -6.50
C TYR A 101 -4.79 9.01 -5.79
N VAL A 102 -5.44 7.91 -5.48
CA VAL A 102 -6.73 7.89 -4.77
C VAL A 102 -6.73 6.77 -3.74
N ASN A 103 -6.92 7.14 -2.47
CA ASN A 103 -7.23 6.17 -1.43
C ASN A 103 -8.65 5.61 -1.70
N MET A 104 -8.80 4.29 -1.69
CA MET A 104 -10.10 3.66 -1.96
C MET A 104 -10.97 3.53 -0.71
N ARG A 105 -10.45 3.91 0.47
CA ARG A 105 -11.24 4.14 1.67
C ARG A 105 -11.69 5.60 1.74
N CYS A 106 -12.91 5.79 2.20
CA CYS A 106 -13.58 7.06 2.44
C CYS A 106 -13.88 7.29 3.94
N GLN A 107 -13.77 6.24 4.76
CA GLN A 107 -13.98 6.33 6.21
C GLN A 107 -12.80 7.01 6.89
N TRP A 108 -13.10 7.81 7.91
CA TRP A 108 -12.10 8.52 8.70
C TRP A 108 -11.23 7.58 9.55
N GLU A 109 -11.84 6.55 10.12
CA GLU A 109 -11.17 5.66 11.06
C GLU A 109 -10.92 4.27 10.45
N PRO A 110 -9.74 3.66 10.69
CA PRO A 110 -8.55 4.29 11.25
C PRO A 110 -7.81 5.13 10.20
N GLY A 111 -7.04 6.13 10.66
CA GLY A 111 -6.05 6.83 9.84
C GLY A 111 -6.17 8.36 9.77
N CYS A 112 -7.35 8.92 10.04
CA CYS A 112 -7.61 10.36 10.02
C CYS A 112 -8.20 10.84 11.37
N PRO A 113 -8.00 12.11 11.76
CA PRO A 113 -7.28 13.16 11.03
C PRO A 113 -5.78 13.23 11.34
N ASP A 114 -5.30 12.50 12.35
CA ASP A 114 -3.96 12.68 12.93
C ASP A 114 -3.37 11.36 13.44
N TRP A 115 -3.30 10.35 12.57
CA TRP A 115 -2.96 8.98 12.95
C TRP A 115 -1.54 8.79 13.48
N VAL A 116 -0.51 9.18 12.71
CA VAL A 116 0.89 9.13 13.14
C VAL A 116 1.32 10.52 13.59
N GLN A 117 1.62 10.67 14.88
CA GLN A 117 2.08 11.92 15.48
C GLN A 117 3.49 11.75 16.03
N ARG A 118 4.44 12.49 15.47
CA ARG A 118 5.88 12.38 15.76
C ARG A 118 6.23 12.50 17.24
N LEU A 119 5.50 13.33 17.99
CA LEU A 119 5.80 13.66 19.38
C LEU A 119 4.93 12.91 20.41
N ARG A 120 3.92 12.15 19.97
CA ARG A 120 2.93 11.54 20.88
C ARG A 120 3.47 10.33 21.63
N SER A 121 4.29 9.52 20.98
CA SER A 121 4.82 8.25 21.52
C SER A 121 6.31 8.30 21.87
N ALA A 122 6.85 9.48 22.22
CA ALA A 122 8.28 9.62 22.55
C ALA A 122 8.74 8.66 23.67
N ASP A 123 7.84 8.34 24.61
CA ASP A 123 8.11 7.49 25.78
C ASP A 123 7.48 6.08 25.66
N SER A 124 7.06 5.65 24.46
CA SER A 124 6.46 4.32 24.27
C SER A 124 7.51 3.20 24.32
N ASP A 125 7.34 2.26 25.25
CA ASP A 125 8.16 1.04 25.34
C ASP A 125 7.76 -0.07 24.37
N ASP A 126 6.64 0.07 23.65
CA ASP A 126 6.19 -0.91 22.66
C ASP A 126 7.13 -0.94 21.44
N PRO A 127 7.83 -2.07 21.16
CA PRO A 127 8.70 -2.21 20.00
C PRO A 127 7.93 -2.22 18.68
N GLU A 128 6.62 -2.42 18.70
CA GLU A 128 5.74 -2.38 17.52
C GLU A 128 5.03 -1.02 17.36
N ASN A 129 5.42 -0.01 18.14
CA ASN A 129 4.85 1.33 18.03
C ASN A 129 5.30 2.00 16.71
N LEU A 130 4.34 2.31 15.83
CA LEU A 130 4.61 2.92 14.52
C LEU A 130 5.23 4.32 14.65
N GLU A 131 4.73 5.17 15.55
CA GLU A 131 5.17 6.56 15.69
C GLU A 131 6.62 6.66 16.16
N ARG A 132 7.06 5.71 17.00
CA ARG A 132 8.45 5.60 17.43
C ARG A 132 9.41 5.32 16.27
N HIS A 133 8.97 4.55 15.27
CA HIS A 133 9.83 4.09 14.16
C HIS A 133 9.64 4.89 12.87
N MET A 134 8.55 5.63 12.72
CA MET A 134 8.29 6.44 11.53
C MET A 134 9.40 7.47 11.24
N PRO A 135 9.98 8.20 12.21
CA PRO A 135 11.05 9.15 11.92
C PRO A 135 12.33 8.52 11.37
N GLU A 136 12.68 7.33 11.84
CA GLU A 136 13.82 6.56 11.32
C GLU A 136 13.52 6.04 9.91
N GLY A 137 12.40 5.32 9.75
CA GLY A 137 11.99 4.81 8.44
C GLY A 137 11.81 5.90 7.39
N TRP A 138 11.30 7.08 7.78
CA TRP A 138 11.20 8.25 6.90
C TRP A 138 12.57 8.69 6.38
N ARG A 139 13.57 8.86 7.27
CA ARG A 139 14.91 9.30 6.86
C ARG A 139 15.63 8.26 6.03
N GLU A 140 15.45 6.98 6.33
CA GLU A 140 16.02 5.90 5.53
C GLU A 140 15.38 5.86 4.12
N LEU A 141 14.08 6.11 4.00
CA LEU A 141 13.37 6.10 2.73
C LEU A 141 13.57 7.36 1.89
N PHE A 142 13.51 8.54 2.50
CA PHE A 142 13.50 9.85 1.81
C PHE A 142 14.79 10.66 2.00
N GLY A 143 15.78 10.12 2.72
CA GLY A 143 17.08 10.72 2.96
C GLY A 143 17.21 11.40 4.33
N GLU A 144 18.41 11.37 4.89
CA GLU A 144 18.73 11.89 6.24
C GLU A 144 18.40 13.37 6.45
N SER A 145 18.48 14.18 5.40
CA SER A 145 18.15 15.61 5.46
C SER A 145 16.68 15.94 5.22
N SER A 146 15.82 14.93 5.00
CA SER A 146 14.39 15.15 4.79
C SER A 146 13.70 15.55 6.09
N GLU A 147 12.78 16.52 5.99
CA GLU A 147 11.99 16.95 7.13
C GLU A 147 10.90 15.91 7.43
N VAL A 148 10.98 15.28 8.59
CA VAL A 148 9.96 14.34 9.08
C VAL A 148 8.71 15.14 9.49
N PRO A 149 7.53 14.88 8.87
CA PRO A 149 6.29 15.57 9.24
C PRO A 149 5.92 15.35 10.71
N ASP A 150 5.29 16.36 11.32
CA ASP A 150 4.73 16.22 12.67
C ASP A 150 3.53 15.28 12.72
N VAL A 151 2.73 15.27 11.66
CA VAL A 151 1.53 14.45 11.51
C VAL A 151 1.52 13.79 10.13
N ILE A 152 1.21 12.49 10.10
CA ILE A 152 0.87 11.77 8.87
C ILE A 152 -0.52 11.16 9.07
N ALA A 153 -1.42 11.43 8.14
CA ALA A 153 -2.80 10.97 8.18
C ALA A 153 -3.36 10.73 6.78
N THR A 154 -4.04 9.61 6.64
CA THR A 154 -4.76 9.15 5.44
C THR A 154 -5.64 7.99 5.90
N PRO A 155 -6.79 7.71 5.28
CA PRO A 155 -7.53 6.48 5.56
C PRO A 155 -6.62 5.25 5.44
N CYS A 156 -6.75 4.29 6.37
CA CYS A 156 -5.81 3.17 6.49
C CYS A 156 -5.75 2.22 5.28
N CYS A 157 -4.94 1.18 5.50
CA CYS A 157 -5.10 -0.17 4.98
C CYS A 157 -4.43 -0.46 3.63
N ALA A 158 -3.83 0.54 2.99
CA ALA A 158 -3.06 0.37 1.75
C ALA A 158 -3.91 -0.21 0.60
N GLN A 159 -5.14 0.28 0.46
CA GLN A 159 -5.98 0.01 -0.70
C GLN A 159 -6.19 1.31 -1.47
N PHE A 160 -5.62 1.39 -2.66
CA PHE A 160 -5.56 2.64 -3.43
C PHE A 160 -5.49 2.37 -4.94
N ALA A 161 -5.83 3.39 -5.72
CA ALA A 161 -5.63 3.41 -7.16
C ALA A 161 -4.68 4.55 -7.55
N VAL A 162 -3.84 4.31 -8.55
CA VAL A 162 -2.85 5.27 -9.03
C VAL A 162 -2.83 5.28 -10.56
N SER A 163 -2.66 6.47 -11.14
CA SER A 163 -2.47 6.64 -12.58
C SER A 163 -1.05 6.26 -12.99
N ARG A 164 -0.87 5.87 -14.26
CA ARG A 164 0.45 5.66 -14.86
C ARG A 164 1.34 6.87 -14.67
N GLU A 165 0.82 8.05 -14.98
CA GLU A 165 1.52 9.32 -14.95
C GLU A 165 2.09 9.55 -13.54
N GLN A 166 1.28 9.34 -12.50
CA GLN A 166 1.71 9.49 -11.12
C GLN A 166 2.77 8.47 -10.68
N VAL A 167 2.72 7.23 -11.18
CA VAL A 167 3.78 6.22 -10.95
C VAL A 167 5.10 6.69 -11.58
N LEU A 168 5.04 7.26 -12.78
CA LEU A 168 6.22 7.69 -13.54
C LEU A 168 6.84 9.01 -13.03
N GLU A 169 6.14 9.78 -12.18
CA GLU A 169 6.72 10.98 -11.56
C GLU A 169 7.89 10.66 -10.63
N ARG A 170 7.90 9.46 -10.03
CA ARG A 170 9.01 8.98 -9.21
C ARG A 170 9.91 8.05 -10.03
N PRO A 171 11.25 8.22 -10.01
CA PRO A 171 12.17 7.36 -10.74
C PRO A 171 12.12 5.89 -10.26
N LEU A 172 12.40 4.96 -11.17
CA LEU A 172 12.42 3.52 -10.90
C LEU A 172 13.32 3.16 -9.72
N GLU A 173 14.50 3.80 -9.67
CA GLU A 173 15.54 3.56 -8.66
C GLU A 173 15.02 3.79 -7.24
N GLU A 174 14.05 4.69 -7.06
CA GLU A 174 13.44 4.91 -5.75
C GLU A 174 12.46 3.80 -5.36
N TYR A 175 11.68 3.25 -6.30
CA TYR A 175 10.85 2.08 -6.02
C TYR A 175 11.70 0.84 -5.69
N GLU A 176 12.80 0.66 -6.41
CA GLU A 176 13.79 -0.38 -6.12
C GLU A 176 14.45 -0.18 -4.75
N TRP A 177 14.79 1.07 -4.40
CA TRP A 177 15.29 1.44 -3.09
C TRP A 177 14.29 1.10 -1.98
N TYR A 178 13.03 1.47 -2.14
CA TYR A 178 11.98 1.16 -1.16
C TYR A 178 11.80 -0.34 -0.97
N HIS A 179 11.85 -1.12 -2.06
CA HIS A 179 11.77 -2.58 -1.97
C HIS A 179 12.98 -3.17 -1.25
N LYS A 180 14.19 -2.68 -1.58
CA LYS A 180 15.43 -3.06 -0.90
C LYS A 180 15.36 -2.74 0.60
N TRP A 181 14.97 -1.53 0.96
CA TRP A 181 14.79 -1.11 2.35
C TRP A 181 13.83 -2.05 3.09
N LEU A 182 12.69 -2.37 2.48
CA LEU A 182 11.70 -3.29 3.06
C LEU A 182 12.27 -4.69 3.32
N MET A 183 13.19 -5.16 2.47
CA MET A 183 13.86 -6.45 2.62
C MET A 183 14.98 -6.42 3.66
N ASP A 184 15.68 -5.30 3.78
CA ASP A 184 16.90 -5.22 4.60
C ASP A 184 16.67 -4.67 6.01
N THR A 185 15.57 -3.95 6.25
CA THR A 185 15.24 -3.39 7.56
C THR A 185 15.02 -4.48 8.62
N ASP A 186 15.56 -4.25 9.82
CA ASP A 186 15.38 -5.10 11.00
C ASP A 186 13.98 -4.99 11.62
N MET A 187 13.18 -4.01 11.18
CA MET A 187 11.79 -3.88 11.62
C MET A 187 10.98 -5.13 11.29
N SER A 188 9.97 -5.46 12.12
CA SER A 188 9.13 -6.64 11.87
C SER A 188 8.36 -6.55 10.54
N ASP A 189 7.80 -7.68 10.07
CA ASP A 189 6.88 -7.69 8.92
C ASP A 189 5.71 -6.72 9.10
N GLY A 190 5.09 -6.73 10.29
CA GLY A 190 3.95 -5.88 10.62
C GLY A 190 4.30 -4.40 10.72
N LEU A 191 5.43 -4.06 11.33
CA LEU A 191 5.85 -2.67 11.49
C LEU A 191 6.27 -2.03 10.15
N SER A 192 7.18 -2.68 9.41
CA SER A 192 7.60 -2.19 8.09
C SER A 192 6.45 -2.10 7.08
N GLY A 193 5.51 -3.06 7.12
CA GLY A 193 4.29 -2.98 6.32
C GLY A 193 3.36 -1.81 6.70
N ARG A 194 3.28 -1.47 7.99
CA ARG A 194 2.53 -0.30 8.48
C ARG A 194 3.19 1.03 8.13
N ILE A 195 4.52 1.09 8.08
CA ILE A 195 5.24 2.28 7.58
C ILE A 195 4.77 2.58 6.15
N PHE A 196 4.88 1.61 5.24
CA PHE A 196 4.39 1.82 3.86
C PHE A 196 2.89 2.11 3.78
N GLU A 197 2.08 1.48 4.62
CA GLU A 197 0.62 1.73 4.65
C GLU A 197 0.27 3.21 4.80
N TYR A 198 1.04 3.96 5.61
CA TYR A 198 0.86 5.40 5.83
C TYR A 198 1.80 6.27 5.00
N LEU A 199 2.60 5.70 4.10
CA LEU A 199 3.48 6.48 3.20
C LEU A 199 3.04 6.41 1.74
N TRP A 200 2.05 5.59 1.37
CA TRP A 200 1.66 5.45 -0.04
C TRP A 200 1.25 6.77 -0.69
N HIS A 201 0.42 7.57 -0.04
CA HIS A 201 -0.02 8.85 -0.58
C HIS A 201 1.17 9.81 -0.77
N ILE A 202 2.12 9.84 0.16
CA ILE A 202 3.36 10.63 0.07
C ILE A 202 4.29 10.11 -1.05
N ILE A 203 4.46 8.79 -1.16
CA ILE A 203 5.22 8.16 -2.25
C ILE A 203 4.66 8.61 -3.61
N PHE A 204 3.34 8.77 -3.71
CA PHE A 204 2.63 9.28 -4.89
C PHE A 204 2.30 10.77 -4.82
N GLY A 205 3.13 11.57 -4.14
CA GLY A 205 3.15 13.03 -4.28
C GLY A 205 2.04 13.79 -3.53
N LYS A 206 1.37 13.17 -2.56
CA LYS A 206 0.39 13.84 -1.70
C LYS A 206 1.03 14.36 -0.41
N ASP A 207 0.37 15.36 0.18
CA ASP A 207 0.78 15.94 1.45
C ASP A 207 0.72 14.92 2.60
N PRO A 208 1.48 15.11 3.69
CA PRO A 208 1.46 14.19 4.83
C PRO A 208 0.08 13.91 5.42
N VAL A 209 -0.83 14.90 5.34
CA VAL A 209 -2.25 14.76 5.69
C VAL A 209 -3.06 14.84 4.40
N TYR A 210 -3.73 13.74 4.02
CA TYR A 210 -4.43 13.59 2.75
C TYR A 210 -5.80 12.89 2.88
#